data_AF-A0A091AP44-F1
#
_entry.id   AF-A0A091AP44-F1
#
_cell.length_a   1.000
_cell.length_b   1.000
_cell.length_c   1.000
_cell.angle_alpha   90.00
_cell.angle_beta   90.00
_cell.angle_gamma   90.00
#
_symmetry.space_group_name_H-M   'P 1'
#
loop_
_entity.id
_entity.type
_entity.pdbx_description
1 polymer ?
#
loop_
_entity_poly.entity_id
_entity_poly.type
_entity_poly.pdbx_seq_one_letter_code
_entity_poly.pdbx_strand_id
1 'polypeptide(L)'
;MQQDERLLEQGEHESLTERYFGLSTLKFLIAVAAVLIAGIYMGLIFFGNNSLSVLLDLEEHQDYLIEDIERLKAENAALQKQYFEFKELDADAE
;
A
#
# COMPACT_ATOMS: atom_id res chain seq x y z
N MET A 1 -44.98 25.75 -32.58
CA MET A 1 -43.76 25.59 -33.40
C MET A 1 -42.66 26.55 -32.95
N GLN A 2 -42.68 27.85 -33.24
CA GLN A 2 -41.61 28.79 -32.79
C GLN A 2 -41.55 29.07 -31.27
N GLN A 3 -42.60 28.73 -30.52
CA GLN A 3 -42.61 28.83 -29.05
C GLN A 3 -42.07 27.57 -28.39
N ASP A 4 -42.26 26.41 -29.02
CA ASP A 4 -41.76 25.13 -28.52
C ASP A 4 -40.24 25.05 -28.71
N GLU A 5 -39.69 25.56 -29.82
CA GLU A 5 -38.25 25.63 -30.06
C GLU A 5 -37.51 26.51 -29.04
N ARG A 6 -38.13 27.62 -28.60
CA ARG A 6 -37.55 28.51 -27.58
C ARG A 6 -37.58 27.92 -26.17
N LEU A 7 -38.54 27.04 -25.88
CA LEU A 7 -38.58 26.30 -24.61
C LEU A 7 -37.55 25.16 -24.57
N LEU A 8 -37.21 24.59 -25.73
CA LEU A 8 -36.19 23.55 -25.84
C LEU A 8 -34.76 24.13 -25.70
N GLU A 9 -34.48 25.30 -26.26
CA GLU A 9 -33.18 25.97 -26.07
C GLU A 9 -32.91 26.39 -24.62
N GLN A 10 -33.96 26.73 -23.87
CA GLN A 10 -33.83 27.18 -22.48
C GLN A 10 -33.60 26.02 -21.49
N GLY A 11 -34.04 24.80 -21.84
CA GLY A 11 -33.87 23.59 -21.03
C GLY A 11 -32.49 22.94 -21.11
N GLU A 12 -31.66 23.30 -22.09
CA GLU A 12 -30.29 22.73 -22.25
C GLU A 12 -29.23 23.43 -21.38
N HIS A 13 -29.51 24.63 -20.87
CA HIS A 13 -28.57 25.42 -20.06
C HIS A 13 -28.71 25.21 -18.54
N GLU A 14 -29.68 24.41 -18.08
CA GLU A 14 -29.78 24.06 -16.67
C GLU A 14 -29.06 22.72 -16.43
N SER A 15 -27.86 22.82 -15.87
CA SER A 15 -27.10 21.63 -15.52
C SER A 15 -27.87 20.76 -14.53
N LEU A 16 -27.85 19.44 -14.74
CA LEU A 16 -28.58 18.48 -13.90
C LEU A 16 -28.27 18.63 -12.39
N THR A 17 -27.07 19.12 -12.06
CA THR A 17 -26.58 19.41 -10.71
C THR A 17 -27.26 20.62 -10.06
N GLU A 18 -27.59 21.67 -10.83
CA GLU A 18 -28.37 22.81 -10.33
C GLU A 18 -29.79 22.40 -9.92
N ARG A 19 -30.38 21.44 -10.65
CA ARG A 19 -31.74 20.96 -10.39
C ARG A 19 -31.85 20.04 -9.17
N TYR A 20 -30.83 19.23 -8.89
CA TYR A 20 -30.86 18.27 -7.76
C TYR A 20 -30.28 18.84 -6.46
N PHE A 21 -29.26 19.69 -6.55
CA PHE A 21 -28.53 20.21 -5.40
C PHE A 21 -28.61 21.74 -5.22
N GLY A 22 -29.21 22.48 -6.16
CA GLY A 22 -29.32 23.95 -6.08
C GLY A 22 -27.97 24.68 -6.12
N LEU A 23 -26.91 23.96 -6.50
CA LEU A 23 -25.52 24.43 -6.49
C LEU A 23 -25.03 24.49 -7.92
N SER A 24 -24.44 25.64 -8.29
CA SER A 24 -23.74 25.80 -9.58
C SER A 24 -22.75 24.65 -9.79
N THR A 25 -22.73 24.07 -11.00
CA THR A 25 -21.83 22.97 -11.41
C THR A 25 -20.40 23.12 -10.93
N LEU A 26 -19.88 24.33 -10.99
CA LEU A 26 -18.53 24.67 -10.57
C LEU A 26 -18.33 24.42 -9.06
N LYS A 27 -19.30 24.82 -8.23
CA LYS A 27 -19.25 24.59 -6.77
C LYS A 27 -19.36 23.12 -6.42
N PHE A 28 -20.17 22.35 -7.16
CA PHE A 28 -20.28 20.91 -6.98
C PHE A 28 -18.96 20.20 -7.33
N LEU A 29 -18.35 20.54 -8.45
CA LEU A 29 -17.04 20.00 -8.84
C LEU A 29 -15.95 20.31 -7.81
N ILE A 30 -15.92 21.52 -7.27
CA ILE A 30 -14.99 21.89 -6.19
C ILE A 30 -15.25 21.06 -4.94
N ALA A 31 -16.52 20.85 -4.56
CA ALA A 31 -16.86 20.03 -3.40
C ALA A 31 -16.41 18.58 -3.57
N VAL A 32 -16.65 17.98 -4.75
CA VAL A 32 -16.17 16.63 -5.06
C VAL A 32 -14.64 16.56 -5.03
N ALA A 33 -13.96 17.53 -5.63
CA ALA A 33 -12.50 17.61 -5.59
C ALA A 33 -11.98 17.73 -4.15
N ALA A 34 -12.62 18.54 -3.30
CA ALA A 34 -12.25 18.69 -1.90
C ALA A 34 -12.42 17.38 -1.11
N VAL A 35 -13.51 16.64 -1.35
CA VAL A 35 -13.74 15.32 -0.73
C VAL A 35 -12.68 14.31 -1.17
N LEU A 36 -12.34 14.27 -2.46
CA LEU A 36 -11.28 13.39 -2.99
C LEU A 36 -9.91 13.73 -2.40
N ILE A 37 -9.55 15.01 -2.34
CA ILE A 37 -8.29 15.47 -1.74
C ILE A 37 -8.24 15.11 -0.25
N ALA A 38 -9.33 15.32 0.49
CA ALA A 38 -9.41 14.96 1.90
C ALA A 38 -9.27 13.45 2.12
N GLY A 39 -9.89 12.63 1.25
CA GLY A 39 -9.76 11.18 1.29
C GLY A 39 -8.33 10.70 1.03
N ILE A 40 -7.66 11.27 0.02
CA ILE A 40 -6.24 10.96 -0.26
C ILE A 40 -5.34 11.42 0.89
N TYR A 41 -5.56 12.62 1.44
CA TYR A 41 -4.80 13.14 2.56
C TYR A 41 -4.94 12.27 3.82
N MET A 42 -6.17 11.84 4.12
CA MET A 42 -6.43 10.85 5.18
C MET A 42 -5.72 9.53 4.87
N GLY A 43 -5.78 9.01 3.64
CA GLY A 43 -5.06 7.80 3.24
C GLY A 43 -3.55 7.92 3.46
N LEU A 44 -2.95 9.04 3.06
CA LEU A 44 -1.52 9.33 3.27
C LEU A 44 -1.17 9.45 4.74
N ILE A 45 -2.03 10.00 5.58
CA ILE A 45 -1.80 10.04 7.03
C ILE A 45 -1.93 8.65 7.64
N PHE A 46 -3.01 7.92 7.36
CA PHE A 46 -3.24 6.60 7.97
C PHE A 46 -2.22 5.54 7.54
N PHE A 47 -1.77 5.58 6.28
CA PHE A 47 -0.85 4.60 5.72
C PHE A 47 0.58 5.11 5.50
N GLY A 48 0.87 6.42 5.62
CA GLY A 48 2.22 6.95 5.47
C GLY A 48 2.98 6.97 6.79
N ASN A 49 4.26 6.54 6.79
CA ASN A 49 5.23 6.48 7.92
C ASN A 49 4.70 6.04 9.30
N ASN A 50 3.46 5.56 9.36
CA ASN A 50 2.77 5.26 10.59
C ASN A 50 3.10 3.83 11.02
N SER A 51 2.93 3.59 12.32
CA SER A 51 3.35 2.37 13.00
C SER A 51 2.90 1.08 12.32
N LEU A 52 1.83 1.07 11.53
CA LEU A 52 1.36 -0.11 10.79
C LEU A 52 2.32 -0.50 9.65
N SER A 53 2.78 0.45 8.84
CA SER A 53 3.76 0.15 7.78
C SER A 53 5.09 -0.30 8.38
N VAL A 54 5.53 0.35 9.46
CA VAL A 54 6.75 -0.04 10.17
C VAL A 54 6.61 -1.43 10.79
N LEU A 55 5.43 -1.76 11.33
CA LEU A 55 5.17 -3.08 11.91
C LEU A 55 5.19 -4.18 10.85
N LEU A 56 4.59 -3.93 9.67
CA LEU A 56 4.62 -4.88 8.56
C LEU A 56 6.05 -5.10 8.03
N ASP A 57 6.83 -4.03 7.84
CA ASP A 57 8.24 -4.15 7.45
C ASP A 57 9.05 -4.94 8.49
N LEU A 58 8.78 -4.71 9.78
CA LEU A 58 9.48 -5.38 10.88
C LEU A 58 9.13 -6.86 10.99
N GLU A 59 7.86 -7.22 10.70
CA GLU A 59 7.41 -8.61 10.61
C GLU A 59 8.11 -9.34 9.46
N GLU A 60 8.18 -8.73 8.26
CA GLU A 60 8.90 -9.31 7.12
C GLU A 60 10.40 -9.48 7.42
N HIS A 61 11.03 -8.51 8.08
CA HIS A 61 12.43 -8.62 8.50
C HIS A 61 12.63 -9.69 9.57
N GLN A 62 11.69 -9.85 10.49
CA GLN A 62 11.74 -10.90 11.51
C GLN A 62 11.71 -12.28 10.86
N ASP A 63 10.81 -12.52 9.92
CA ASP A 63 10.69 -13.80 9.22
C ASP A 63 11.98 -14.15 8.46
N TYR A 64 12.55 -13.18 7.74
CA TYR A 64 13.84 -13.35 7.06
C TYR A 64 14.96 -13.71 8.04
N LEU A 65 15.05 -13.03 9.20
CA LEU A 65 16.07 -13.33 10.21
C LEU A 65 15.90 -14.72 10.82
N ILE A 66 14.66 -15.19 11.02
CA ILE A 66 14.38 -16.52 11.55
C ILE A 66 14.87 -17.58 10.57
N GLU A 67 14.55 -17.44 9.28
CA GLU A 67 15.01 -18.35 8.23
C GLU A 67 16.54 -18.38 8.15
N ASP A 68 17.19 -17.21 8.24
CA ASP A 68 18.64 -17.11 8.18
C ASP A 68 19.33 -17.76 9.39
N ILE A 69 18.75 -17.62 10.58
CA ILE A 69 19.22 -18.32 11.79
C ILE A 69 19.14 -19.83 11.62
N GLU A 70 18.06 -20.37 11.06
CA GLU A 70 17.91 -21.81 10.83
C GLU A 70 18.94 -22.32 9.82
N ARG A 71 19.14 -21.58 8.72
CA ARG A 71 20.16 -21.86 7.72
C ARG A 71 21.56 -21.88 8.32
N LEU A 72 21.93 -20.84 9.08
CA LEU A 72 23.24 -20.73 9.73
C LEU A 72 23.48 -21.83 10.77
N LYS A 73 22.44 -22.26 11.49
CA LYS A 73 22.55 -23.40 12.42
C LYS A 73 22.82 -24.70 11.67
N ALA A 74 22.15 -24.94 10.55
CA ALA A 74 22.37 -26.12 9.73
C ALA A 74 23.79 -26.13 9.13
N GLU A 75 24.25 -24.99 8.59
CA GLU A 75 25.60 -24.82 8.08
C GLU A 75 26.66 -25.03 9.18
N ASN A 76 26.46 -24.46 10.37
CA ASN A 76 27.37 -24.69 11.50
C ASN A 76 27.45 -26.16 11.92
N ALA A 77 26.31 -26.87 11.98
CA ALA A 77 26.30 -28.29 12.32
C ALA A 77 27.05 -29.14 11.27
N ALA A 78 26.86 -28.82 9.98
CA ALA A 78 27.56 -29.50 8.89
C ALA A 78 29.07 -29.24 8.92
N LEU A 79 29.48 -28.00 9.23
CA LEU A 79 30.89 -27.62 9.38
C LEU A 79 31.52 -28.29 10.60
N GLN A 80 30.82 -28.33 11.73
CA GLN A 80 31.31 -29.01 12.94
C GLN A 80 31.53 -30.50 12.69
N LYS A 81 30.61 -31.15 11.97
CA LYS A 81 30.77 -32.56 11.59
C LYS A 81 32.04 -32.78 10.76
N GLN A 82 32.21 -32.00 9.68
CA GLN A 82 33.41 -32.09 8.83
C GLN A 82 34.69 -31.83 9.62
N TYR A 83 34.67 -30.83 10.52
CA TYR A 83 35.81 -30.53 11.38
C TYR A 83 36.20 -31.72 12.28
N PHE A 84 35.22 -32.41 12.87
CA PHE A 84 35.51 -33.59 13.68
C PHE A 84 36.04 -34.76 12.85
N GLU A 85 35.50 -35.00 11.65
CA GLU A 85 35.99 -36.05 10.74
C GLU A 85 37.45 -35.81 10.35
N PHE A 86 37.83 -34.58 9.99
CA PHE A 86 39.21 -34.25 9.68
C PHE A 86 40.14 -34.39 10.89
N LYS A 87 39.69 -33.97 12.08
CA LYS A 87 40.49 -34.08 13.30
C LYS A 87 40.74 -35.53 13.72
N GLU A 88 39.78 -36.42 13.49
CA GLU A 88 39.93 -37.86 13.73
C GLU A 88 40.94 -38.48 12.75
N LEU A 89 40.85 -38.15 11.46
CA LEU A 89 41.81 -38.59 10.45
C LEU A 89 43.26 -38.16 10.74
N ASP A 90 43.45 -36.92 11.19
CA ASP A 90 44.79 -36.42 11.56
C ASP A 90 45.34 -37.12 12.81
N ALA A 91 44.48 -37.48 13.77
CA ALA A 91 44.88 -38.16 14.99
C ALA A 91 45.25 -39.63 14.76
N ASP A 92 44.61 -40.30 13.80
CA ASP A 92 44.95 -41.68 13.40
C ASP A 92 46.23 -41.77 12.55
N ALA A 93 46.74 -40.64 12.05
CA ALA A 93 47.94 -40.56 11.22
C ALA A 93 49.25 -40.37 12.02
N GLU A 94 49.18 -40.05 13.32
CA GLU A 94 50.31 -39.97 14.26
C GLU A 94 50.54 -41.28 15.04
#